data_AF-A0A7V0WDM1-F1
#
_entry.id   AF-A0A7V0WDM1-F1
#
_cell.length_a   1.000
_cell.length_b   1.000
_cell.length_c   1.000
_cell.angle_alpha   90.00
_cell.angle_beta   90.00
_cell.angle_gamma   90.00
#
_symmetry.space_group_name_H-M   'P 1'
#
loop_
_entity.id
_entity.type
_entity.pdbx_description
1 polymer ?
#
loop_
_entity_poly.entity_id
_entity_poly.type
_entity_poly.pdbx_seq_one_letter_code
_entity_poly.pdbx_strand_id
1 'polypeptide(L)'
;MRSFREEKGFTLIELAIVIVIIGILLGLVLRGSDLIEGAKQKKVRAIPGKWEVPIWTYYDREGVFPGDTNSDGLINSYAALTAALDADSISHPPDSIEGVISEIESIATPCAVAGETRNAMLIGYDSTTPASTLDVNIAKRIDEDIDGQADGTTGRVRYCGQAGATVAAAWPGSGNVTASYFFDKIP
;
A
#
# COMPACT_ATOMS: atom_id res chain seq x y z
N MET A 1 36.64 -8.02 67.86
CA MET A 1 35.63 -8.98 67.37
C MET A 1 35.27 -8.57 65.95
N ARG A 2 35.62 -9.37 64.93
CA ARG A 2 35.26 -9.09 63.53
C ARG A 2 33.89 -9.72 63.26
N SER A 3 32.91 -8.87 63.00
CA SER A 3 31.57 -9.26 62.53
C SER A 3 31.70 -9.70 61.07
N PHE A 4 31.43 -10.98 60.79
CA PHE A 4 31.25 -11.46 59.42
C PHE A 4 29.85 -11.04 58.98
N ARG A 5 29.78 -10.10 58.03
CA ARG A 5 28.53 -9.84 57.29
C ARG A 5 28.25 -11.07 56.42
N GLU A 6 27.10 -11.71 56.64
CA GLU A 6 26.60 -12.75 55.75
C GLU A 6 26.20 -12.11 54.42
N GLU A 7 27.05 -12.24 53.40
CA GLU A 7 26.72 -11.97 52.01
C GLU A 7 25.63 -12.97 51.59
N LYS A 8 24.38 -12.53 51.48
CA LYS A 8 23.27 -13.35 50.97
C LYS A 8 23.53 -13.66 49.49
N GLY A 9 24.00 -14.85 49.19
CA GLY A 9 24.12 -15.36 47.82
C GLY A 9 22.74 -15.57 47.18
N PHE A 10 22.68 -15.43 45.85
CA PHE A 10 21.48 -15.73 45.07
C PHE A 10 21.12 -17.21 45.18
N THR A 11 19.82 -17.51 45.34
CA THR A 11 19.33 -18.87 45.37
C THR A 11 19.20 -19.44 43.95
N LEU A 12 19.38 -20.76 43.81
CA LEU A 12 19.17 -21.44 42.52
C LEU A 12 17.75 -21.25 42.00
N ILE A 13 16.76 -21.15 42.90
CA ILE A 13 15.37 -20.94 42.53
C ILE A 13 15.12 -19.53 41.98
N GLU A 14 15.78 -18.51 42.54
CA GLU A 14 15.69 -17.13 42.03
C GLU A 14 16.25 -17.05 40.59
N LEU A 15 17.38 -17.70 40.31
CA LEU A 15 17.92 -17.73 38.95
C LEU A 15 17.06 -18.57 37.99
N ALA A 16 16.50 -19.69 38.48
CA ALA A 16 15.66 -20.57 37.66
C ALA A 16 14.39 -19.86 37.17
N ILE A 17 13.72 -19.09 38.04
CA ILE A 17 12.52 -18.35 37.66
C ILE A 17 12.87 -17.24 36.65
N VAL A 18 14.02 -16.58 36.80
CA VAL A 18 14.47 -15.56 35.85
C VAL A 18 14.69 -16.14 34.46
N ILE A 19 15.31 -17.32 34.34
CA ILE A 19 15.52 -17.97 33.04
C ILE A 19 14.17 -18.38 32.41
N VAL A 20 13.22 -18.86 33.22
CA VAL A 20 11.86 -19.18 32.73
C VAL A 20 11.16 -17.93 32.20
N ILE A 21 11.22 -16.81 32.93
CA ILE A 21 10.60 -15.56 32.50
C ILE A 21 11.25 -15.05 31.21
N ILE A 22 12.59 -15.04 31.11
CA ILE A 22 13.29 -14.62 29.89
C ILE A 22 12.92 -15.54 28.71
N GLY A 23 12.83 -16.86 28.94
CA GLY A 23 12.42 -17.82 27.93
C GLY A 23 10.99 -17.56 27.41
N ILE A 24 10.05 -17.23 28.30
CA ILE A 24 8.68 -16.89 27.91
C ILE A 24 8.64 -15.57 27.14
N LEU A 25 9.37 -14.54 27.61
CA LEU A 25 9.41 -13.24 26.95
C LEU A 25 10.00 -13.32 25.53
N LEU A 26 11.10 -14.05 25.35
CA LEU A 26 11.70 -14.26 24.02
C LEU A 26 10.74 -15.02 23.08
N GLY A 27 10.03 -16.04 23.59
CA GLY A 27 9.04 -16.78 22.83
C GLY A 27 7.88 -15.90 22.33
N LEU A 28 7.44 -14.93 23.14
CA LEU A 28 6.38 -13.98 22.78
C LEU A 28 6.84 -12.92 21.76
N VAL A 29 8.05 -12.38 21.91
CA VAL A 29 8.59 -11.32 21.03
C VAL A 29 8.77 -11.82 19.59
N LEU A 30 9.25 -13.06 19.40
CA LEU A 30 9.49 -13.61 18.06
C LEU A 30 8.23 -13.76 17.21
N ARG A 31 7.06 -14.00 17.82
CA ARG A 31 5.78 -14.04 17.08
C ARG A 31 5.17 -12.65 16.88
N GLY A 32 5.61 -11.65 17.66
CA GLY A 32 5.12 -10.29 17.57
C GLY A 32 5.49 -9.59 16.27
N SER A 33 6.70 -9.85 15.74
CA SER A 33 7.17 -9.25 14.49
C SER A 33 6.33 -9.66 13.28
N ASP A 34 5.99 -10.94 13.17
CA ASP A 34 5.22 -11.47 12.04
C ASP A 34 3.78 -10.95 12.03
N LEU A 35 3.19 -10.76 13.21
CA LEU A 35 1.87 -10.14 13.36
C LEU A 35 1.87 -8.68 12.92
N ILE A 36 2.92 -7.93 13.27
CA ILE A 36 3.09 -6.54 12.84
C ILE A 36 3.25 -6.48 11.33
N GLU A 37 4.09 -7.33 10.76
CA GLU A 37 4.32 -7.36 9.31
C GLU A 37 3.05 -7.75 8.53
N GLY A 38 2.30 -8.75 9.00
CA GLY A 38 1.00 -9.11 8.44
C GLY A 38 -0.02 -7.96 8.50
N ALA A 39 -0.01 -7.17 9.58
CA ALA A 39 -0.86 -6.00 9.71
C ALA A 39 -0.47 -4.88 8.72
N LYS A 40 0.83 -4.64 8.52
CA LYS A 40 1.33 -3.68 7.51
C LYS A 40 0.89 -4.08 6.11
N GLN A 41 1.11 -5.34 5.74
CA GLN A 41 0.68 -5.84 4.43
C GLN A 41 -0.83 -5.72 4.23
N LYS A 42 -1.64 -5.92 5.28
CA LYS A 42 -3.09 -5.71 5.21
C LYS A 42 -3.46 -4.25 4.96
N LYS A 43 -2.74 -3.30 5.55
CA LYS A 43 -2.98 -1.86 5.30
C LYS A 43 -2.66 -1.50 3.84
N VAL A 44 -1.55 -1.99 3.30
CA VAL A 44 -1.14 -1.76 1.91
C VAL A 44 -2.12 -2.40 0.93
N ARG A 45 -2.60 -3.62 1.22
CA ARG A 45 -3.63 -4.27 0.39
C ARG A 45 -4.93 -3.48 0.30
N ALA A 46 -5.29 -2.76 1.36
CA ALA A 46 -6.51 -1.96 1.40
C ALA A 46 -6.41 -0.59 0.69
N ILE A 47 -5.25 -0.22 0.12
CA ILE A 47 -5.05 1.09 -0.53
C ILE A 47 -6.08 1.37 -1.64
N PRO A 48 -6.33 0.47 -2.61
CA PRO A 48 -7.26 0.75 -3.70
C PRO A 48 -8.67 1.07 -3.22
N GLY A 49 -9.23 0.25 -2.34
CA GLY A 49 -10.57 0.48 -1.79
C GLY A 49 -10.68 1.75 -0.95
N LYS A 50 -9.59 2.17 -0.27
CA LYS A 50 -9.59 3.41 0.53
C LYS A 50 -9.59 4.68 -0.32
N TRP A 51 -9.00 4.64 -1.51
CA TRP A 51 -9.03 5.76 -2.46
C TRP A 51 -10.30 5.76 -3.32
N GLU A 52 -10.84 4.58 -3.62
CA GLU A 52 -12.05 4.45 -4.42
C GLU A 52 -13.27 5.14 -3.77
N VAL A 53 -13.45 4.98 -2.45
CA VAL A 53 -14.56 5.59 -1.69
C VAL A 53 -14.61 7.13 -1.81
N PRO A 54 -13.56 7.90 -1.45
CA PRO A 54 -13.61 9.35 -1.52
C PRO A 54 -13.76 9.89 -2.95
N ILE A 55 -13.16 9.22 -3.94
CA ILE A 55 -13.27 9.62 -5.35
C ILE A 55 -14.72 9.51 -5.83
N TRP A 56 -15.37 8.37 -5.59
CA TRP A 56 -16.78 8.21 -5.98
C TRP A 56 -17.72 9.08 -5.15
N THR A 57 -17.39 9.35 -3.89
CA THR A 57 -18.17 10.27 -3.05
C THR A 57 -18.13 11.69 -3.61
N TYR A 58 -16.98 12.16 -4.09
CA TYR A 58 -16.87 13.45 -4.75
C TYR A 58 -17.64 13.46 -6.08
N TYR A 59 -17.49 12.40 -6.87
CA TYR A 59 -18.18 12.25 -8.16
C TYR A 59 -19.71 12.28 -8.00
N ASP A 60 -20.27 11.65 -6.97
CA ASP A 60 -21.71 11.66 -6.68
C ASP A 60 -22.22 13.07 -6.29
N ARG A 61 -21.37 13.89 -5.67
CA ARG A 61 -21.71 15.25 -5.25
C ARG A 61 -21.62 16.27 -6.37
N GLU A 62 -20.50 16.28 -7.08
CA GLU A 62 -20.17 17.32 -8.06
C GLU A 62 -20.42 16.89 -9.52
N GLY A 63 -20.61 15.59 -9.78
CA GLY A 63 -20.82 15.04 -11.12
C GLY A 63 -19.57 14.99 -11.99
N VAL A 64 -18.41 15.36 -11.45
CA VAL A 64 -17.09 15.35 -12.10
C VAL A 64 -16.07 14.66 -11.21
N PHE A 65 -14.98 14.17 -11.79
CA PHE A 65 -13.91 13.56 -11.00
C PHE A 65 -13.15 14.62 -10.17
N PRO A 66 -12.66 14.28 -8.97
CA PRO A 66 -11.87 15.22 -8.18
C PRO A 66 -10.56 15.56 -8.91
N GLY A 67 -10.25 16.85 -9.03
CA GLY A 67 -9.10 17.34 -9.78
C GLY A 67 -9.31 17.44 -11.31
N ASP A 68 -10.53 17.17 -11.79
CA ASP A 68 -10.95 17.45 -13.17
C ASP A 68 -11.32 18.93 -13.32
N THR A 69 -10.36 19.74 -13.76
CA THR A 69 -10.53 21.20 -13.88
C THR A 69 -11.15 21.64 -15.21
N ASN A 70 -11.13 20.75 -16.20
CA ASN A 70 -11.57 20.98 -17.58
C ASN A 70 -12.81 20.18 -17.96
N SER A 71 -13.37 19.41 -17.02
CA SER A 71 -14.56 18.57 -17.18
C SER A 71 -14.42 17.55 -18.31
N ASP A 72 -13.21 17.04 -18.52
CA ASP A 72 -12.91 16.01 -19.53
C ASP A 72 -13.03 14.58 -18.98
N GLY A 73 -13.38 14.44 -17.70
CA GLY A 73 -13.50 13.18 -17.00
C GLY A 73 -12.16 12.63 -16.51
N LEU A 74 -11.07 13.40 -16.57
CA LEU A 74 -9.73 12.97 -16.22
C LEU A 74 -9.19 13.70 -14.98
N ILE A 75 -8.47 12.95 -14.16
CA ILE A 75 -7.79 13.48 -12.98
C ILE A 75 -6.46 14.08 -13.43
N ASN A 76 -6.37 15.41 -13.43
CA ASN A 76 -5.21 16.12 -13.98
C ASN A 76 -3.91 15.92 -13.18
N SER A 77 -4.00 15.81 -11.85
CA SER A 77 -2.86 15.53 -10.98
C SER A 77 -3.31 15.09 -9.59
N TYR A 78 -2.44 14.39 -8.88
CA TYR A 78 -2.67 13.99 -7.49
C TYR A 78 -2.92 15.22 -6.58
N ALA A 79 -2.18 16.30 -6.77
CA ALA A 79 -2.35 17.54 -6.00
C ALA A 79 -3.71 18.21 -6.26
N ALA A 80 -4.20 18.20 -7.50
CA ALA A 80 -5.53 18.72 -7.82
C ALA A 80 -6.63 17.85 -7.23
N LEU A 81 -6.44 16.53 -7.23
CA LEU A 81 -7.37 15.58 -6.62
C LEU A 81 -7.51 15.80 -5.11
N THR A 82 -6.42 15.85 -4.37
CA THR A 82 -6.48 16.04 -2.92
C THR A 82 -7.01 17.42 -2.55
N ALA A 83 -6.62 18.47 -3.28
CA ALA A 83 -7.15 19.81 -3.07
C ALA A 83 -8.69 19.89 -3.28
N ALA A 84 -9.23 19.17 -4.28
CA ALA A 84 -10.66 19.10 -4.51
C ALA A 84 -11.40 18.35 -3.38
N LEU A 85 -10.83 17.23 -2.91
CA LEU A 85 -11.39 16.46 -1.79
C LEU A 85 -11.36 17.26 -0.48
N ASP A 86 -10.27 17.98 -0.21
CA ASP A 86 -10.11 18.84 0.97
C ASP A 86 -11.09 20.02 0.94
N ALA A 87 -11.28 20.66 -0.22
CA ALA A 87 -12.24 21.75 -0.38
C ALA A 87 -13.67 21.32 -0.01
N ASP A 88 -14.00 20.07 -0.28
CA ASP A 88 -15.32 19.47 -0.01
C ASP A 88 -15.41 18.73 1.32
N SER A 89 -14.35 18.80 2.14
CA SER A 89 -14.23 18.14 3.44
C SER A 89 -14.41 16.62 3.38
N ILE A 90 -13.98 15.99 2.29
CA ILE A 90 -14.01 14.53 2.12
C ILE A 90 -12.69 13.95 2.63
N SER A 91 -12.76 13.14 3.68
CA SER A 91 -11.58 12.46 4.22
C SER A 91 -11.02 11.46 3.22
N HIS A 92 -9.72 11.54 2.94
CA HIS A 92 -9.00 10.63 2.06
C HIS A 92 -7.75 10.07 2.76
N PRO A 93 -7.22 8.91 2.33
CA PRO A 93 -6.00 8.36 2.89
C PRO A 93 -4.76 9.24 2.57
N PRO A 94 -3.66 9.08 3.32
CA PRO A 94 -2.41 9.78 3.03
C PRO A 94 -1.76 9.27 1.72
N ASP A 95 -0.83 10.07 1.20
CA ASP A 95 -0.02 9.80 -0.01
C ASP A 95 0.89 8.56 0.12
N SER A 96 1.25 8.20 1.35
CA SER A 96 2.11 7.08 1.66
C SER A 96 1.59 6.28 2.84
N ILE A 97 1.61 4.95 2.71
CA ILE A 97 1.20 3.99 3.73
C ILE A 97 2.28 2.93 3.89
N GLU A 98 2.89 2.86 5.06
CA GLU A 98 3.96 1.89 5.39
C GLU A 98 5.12 1.89 4.36
N GLY A 99 5.47 3.06 3.82
CA GLY A 99 6.55 3.23 2.84
C GLY A 99 6.16 2.93 1.39
N VAL A 100 4.92 2.54 1.14
CA VAL A 100 4.35 2.43 -0.21
C VAL A 100 3.67 3.75 -0.57
N ILE A 101 4.09 4.33 -1.67
CA ILE A 101 3.58 5.61 -2.18
C ILE A 101 2.45 5.32 -3.18
N SER A 102 1.37 6.10 -3.16
CA SER A 102 0.31 6.01 -4.16
C SER A 102 0.12 7.35 -4.86
N GLU A 103 0.21 7.34 -6.18
CA GLU A 103 -0.05 8.51 -7.02
C GLU A 103 -1.29 8.26 -7.87
N ILE A 104 -2.16 9.25 -8.00
CA ILE A 104 -3.41 9.15 -8.76
C ILE A 104 -3.43 10.25 -9.80
N GLU A 105 -3.45 9.86 -11.05
CA GLU A 105 -3.46 10.76 -12.20
C GLU A 105 -4.03 10.05 -13.43
N SER A 106 -4.34 10.85 -14.46
CA SER A 106 -4.66 10.32 -15.77
C SER A 106 -3.39 9.84 -16.47
N ILE A 107 -3.37 8.59 -16.92
CA ILE A 107 -2.24 8.03 -17.67
C ILE A 107 -2.58 8.05 -19.15
N ALA A 108 -1.75 8.76 -19.93
CA ALA A 108 -1.78 8.69 -21.38
C ALA A 108 -1.21 7.34 -21.85
N THR A 109 -1.91 6.67 -22.75
CA THR A 109 -1.55 5.35 -23.27
C THR A 109 -1.33 4.27 -22.21
N PRO A 110 -2.35 4.00 -21.36
CA PRO A 110 -2.23 3.06 -20.25
C PRO A 110 -1.87 1.68 -20.79
N CYS A 111 -0.86 1.06 -20.20
CA CYS A 111 -0.36 -0.26 -20.59
C CYS A 111 0.05 -0.36 -22.07
N ALA A 112 0.60 0.73 -22.63
CA ALA A 112 0.95 0.87 -24.04
C ALA A 112 -0.23 0.70 -25.03
N VAL A 113 -1.46 0.93 -24.56
CA VAL A 113 -2.65 0.98 -25.42
C VAL A 113 -2.75 2.38 -26.04
N ALA A 114 -2.44 2.50 -27.32
CA ALA A 114 -2.39 3.79 -28.02
C ALA A 114 -3.79 4.43 -28.14
N GLY A 115 -3.86 5.75 -27.92
CA GLY A 115 -5.09 6.53 -28.12
C GLY A 115 -6.09 6.49 -26.95
N GLU A 116 -5.75 5.82 -25.86
CA GLU A 116 -6.55 5.83 -24.63
C GLU A 116 -5.87 6.69 -23.55
N THR A 117 -6.68 7.40 -22.78
CA THR A 117 -6.26 8.04 -21.52
C THR A 117 -7.24 7.59 -20.46
N ARG A 118 -6.74 7.14 -19.30
CA ARG A 118 -7.58 6.60 -18.24
C ARG A 118 -7.11 7.08 -16.88
N ASN A 119 -8.05 7.20 -15.95
CA ASN A 119 -7.75 7.47 -14.55
C ASN A 119 -7.19 6.21 -13.91
N ALA A 120 -5.97 6.32 -13.37
CA ALA A 120 -5.31 5.21 -12.70
C ALA A 120 -4.61 5.67 -11.43
N MET A 121 -4.50 4.74 -10.49
CA MET A 121 -3.66 4.86 -9.32
C MET A 121 -2.42 4.01 -9.53
N LEU A 122 -1.26 4.62 -9.42
CA LEU A 122 0.04 3.96 -9.43
C LEU A 122 0.44 3.67 -7.98
N ILE A 123 0.43 2.39 -7.60
CA ILE A 123 0.78 1.92 -6.26
C ILE A 123 2.26 1.52 -6.25
N GLY A 124 2.99 2.06 -5.29
CA GLY A 124 4.43 1.89 -5.15
C GLY A 124 5.24 2.77 -6.10
N TYR A 125 4.75 3.97 -6.45
CA TYR A 125 5.34 4.88 -7.43
C TYR A 125 5.35 6.32 -6.93
N ASP A 126 6.38 7.08 -7.33
CA ASP A 126 6.55 8.52 -7.06
C ASP A 126 7.12 9.20 -8.31
N SER A 127 6.37 10.12 -8.91
CA SER A 127 6.80 10.87 -10.10
C SER A 127 8.07 11.71 -9.89
N THR A 128 8.38 12.10 -8.65
CA THR A 128 9.58 12.92 -8.34
C THR A 128 10.84 12.08 -8.18
N THR A 129 10.73 10.88 -7.61
CA THR A 129 11.79 9.87 -7.56
C THR A 129 11.22 8.50 -7.93
N PRO A 130 11.25 8.12 -9.22
CA PRO A 130 10.41 7.03 -9.69
C PRO A 130 11.05 5.67 -9.35
N ALA A 131 10.83 5.28 -8.10
CA ALA A 131 11.30 4.08 -7.46
C ALA A 131 10.11 3.15 -7.18
N SER A 132 10.24 1.88 -7.55
CA SER A 132 9.28 0.86 -7.17
C SER A 132 9.45 0.49 -5.68
N THR A 133 8.39 0.72 -4.89
CA THR A 133 8.40 0.47 -3.44
C THR A 133 7.48 -0.66 -2.99
N LEU A 134 6.60 -1.14 -3.88
CA LEU A 134 5.65 -2.20 -3.56
C LEU A 134 6.26 -3.59 -3.82
N ASP A 135 6.32 -4.44 -2.80
CA ASP A 135 6.75 -5.84 -2.96
C ASP A 135 5.80 -6.59 -3.90
N VAL A 136 6.37 -7.36 -4.85
CA VAL A 136 5.61 -8.08 -5.87
C VAL A 136 4.61 -9.09 -5.28
N ASN A 137 4.89 -9.69 -4.13
CA ASN A 137 3.95 -10.63 -3.50
C ASN A 137 2.74 -9.89 -2.94
N ILE A 138 2.91 -8.66 -2.47
CA ILE A 138 1.78 -7.82 -2.05
C ILE A 138 0.98 -7.41 -3.28
N ALA A 139 1.65 -7.01 -4.37
CA ALA A 139 0.98 -6.64 -5.62
C ALA A 139 0.12 -7.78 -6.19
N LYS A 140 0.65 -9.02 -6.24
CA LYS A 140 -0.10 -10.23 -6.62
C LYS A 140 -1.33 -10.48 -5.76
N ARG A 141 -1.25 -10.17 -4.47
CA ARG A 141 -2.39 -10.36 -3.53
C ARG A 141 -3.44 -9.28 -3.70
N ILE A 142 -3.05 -8.05 -4.04
CA ILE A 142 -4.00 -6.98 -4.39
C ILE A 142 -4.77 -7.38 -5.66
N ASP A 143 -4.07 -7.92 -6.65
CA ASP A 143 -4.65 -8.46 -7.89
C ASP A 143 -5.67 -9.58 -7.57
N GLU A 144 -5.23 -10.60 -6.85
CA GLU A 144 -6.06 -11.75 -6.46
C GLU A 144 -7.27 -11.36 -5.60
N ASP A 145 -7.12 -10.39 -4.68
CA ASP A 145 -8.22 -9.91 -3.84
C ASP A 145 -9.30 -9.15 -4.66
N ILE A 146 -8.93 -8.56 -5.81
CA ILE A 146 -9.84 -7.73 -6.62
C ILE A 146 -10.59 -8.56 -7.68
N ASP A 147 -9.91 -9.44 -8.43
CA ASP A 147 -10.55 -10.21 -9.50
C ASP A 147 -10.38 -11.73 -9.40
N GLY A 148 -9.74 -12.22 -8.35
CA GLY A 148 -9.53 -13.65 -8.11
C GLY A 148 -8.42 -14.27 -8.94
N GLN A 149 -7.65 -13.47 -9.71
CA GLN A 149 -6.50 -13.94 -10.47
C GLN A 149 -5.26 -13.11 -10.13
N ALA A 150 -4.08 -13.74 -10.17
CA ALA A 150 -2.80 -13.07 -9.91
C ALA A 150 -1.99 -12.99 -11.22
N ASP A 151 -2.60 -12.46 -12.28
CA ASP A 151 -2.03 -12.47 -13.63
C ASP A 151 -1.25 -11.19 -13.95
N GLY A 152 -1.61 -10.03 -13.36
CA GLY A 152 -1.03 -8.71 -13.64
C GLY A 152 -1.24 -8.20 -15.08
N THR A 153 -1.98 -8.91 -15.92
CA THR A 153 -2.18 -8.60 -17.34
C THR A 153 -3.59 -8.17 -17.66
N THR A 154 -4.58 -8.67 -16.93
CA THR A 154 -5.99 -8.37 -17.14
C THR A 154 -6.60 -7.69 -15.91
N GLY A 155 -7.91 -7.44 -15.90
CA GLY A 155 -8.56 -6.82 -14.73
C GLY A 155 -8.20 -5.36 -14.47
N ARG A 156 -8.56 -4.90 -13.25
CA ARG A 156 -8.35 -3.51 -12.79
C ARG A 156 -6.94 -3.28 -12.30
N VAL A 157 -6.26 -4.30 -11.79
CA VAL A 157 -4.87 -4.22 -11.31
C VAL A 157 -3.98 -4.80 -12.39
N ARG A 158 -3.04 -4.03 -12.90
CA ARG A 158 -2.11 -4.50 -13.94
C ARG A 158 -0.70 -4.08 -13.62
N TYR A 159 0.25 -4.87 -14.11
CA TYR A 159 1.65 -4.53 -14.12
C TYR A 159 2.04 -4.00 -15.50
N CYS A 160 2.12 -2.68 -15.60
CA CYS A 160 2.39 -1.96 -16.84
C CYS A 160 3.69 -1.15 -16.76
N GLY A 161 4.66 -1.69 -16.04
CA GLY A 161 5.95 -1.03 -15.80
C GLY A 161 5.81 0.22 -14.94
N GLN A 162 6.87 1.02 -14.95
CA GLN A 162 6.92 2.27 -14.22
C GLN A 162 6.00 3.30 -14.88
N ALA A 163 5.14 3.96 -14.09
CA ALA A 163 4.11 4.89 -14.57
C ALA A 163 3.04 4.28 -15.50
N GLY A 164 2.90 2.95 -15.57
CA GLY A 164 1.90 2.32 -16.42
C GLY A 164 2.13 2.46 -17.93
N ALA A 165 3.35 2.84 -18.36
CA ALA A 165 3.68 3.17 -19.74
C ALA A 165 4.09 1.97 -20.62
N THR A 166 4.26 0.77 -20.05
CA THR A 166 4.65 -0.43 -20.82
C THR A 166 3.48 -1.38 -21.00
N VAL A 167 3.57 -2.26 -22.00
CA VAL A 167 2.60 -3.33 -22.21
C VAL A 167 2.38 -4.12 -20.91
N ALA A 168 1.12 -4.42 -20.60
CA ALA A 168 0.76 -5.22 -19.44
C ALA A 168 1.49 -6.58 -19.48
N ALA A 169 2.13 -6.95 -18.39
CA ALA A 169 2.96 -8.14 -18.30
C ALA A 169 2.66 -8.92 -17.02
N ALA A 170 3.01 -10.20 -17.01
CA ALA A 170 2.90 -11.01 -15.80
C ALA A 170 3.78 -10.47 -14.68
N TRP A 171 3.31 -10.60 -13.44
CA TRP A 171 4.09 -10.18 -12.27
C TRP A 171 5.46 -10.87 -12.21
N PRO A 172 6.56 -10.14 -11.90
CA PRO A 172 7.87 -10.75 -11.77
C PRO A 172 7.95 -11.76 -10.60
N GLY A 173 9.01 -12.56 -10.58
CA GLY A 173 9.22 -13.58 -9.55
C GLY A 173 9.55 -13.00 -8.16
N SER A 174 10.23 -11.86 -8.11
CA SER A 174 10.69 -11.21 -6.87
C SER A 174 10.98 -9.73 -7.10
N GLY A 175 11.09 -8.96 -6.03
CA GLY A 175 11.50 -7.55 -6.05
C GLY A 175 10.33 -6.60 -5.91
N ASN A 176 10.61 -5.32 -6.13
CA ASN A 176 9.61 -4.25 -6.03
C ASN A 176 9.09 -3.86 -7.40
N VAL A 177 7.80 -3.62 -7.48
CA VAL A 177 7.06 -3.27 -8.69
C VAL A 177 6.21 -2.03 -8.45
N THR A 178 5.69 -1.48 -9.54
CA THR A 178 4.58 -0.53 -9.50
C THR A 178 3.34 -1.25 -10.02
N ALA A 179 2.25 -1.21 -9.26
CA ALA A 179 0.97 -1.74 -9.70
C ALA A 179 0.09 -0.58 -10.20
N SER A 180 -0.46 -0.71 -11.41
CA SER A 180 -1.42 0.24 -11.96
C SER A 180 -2.83 -0.25 -11.67
N TYR A 181 -3.60 0.51 -10.90
CA TYR A 181 -4.99 0.23 -10.59
C TYR A 181 -5.90 1.19 -11.36
N PHE A 182 -6.75 0.67 -12.23
CA PHE A 182 -7.65 1.46 -13.05
C PHE A 182 -9.01 1.65 -12.36
N PHE A 183 -9.46 2.91 -12.26
CA PHE A 183 -10.74 3.24 -11.64
C PHE A 183 -11.93 2.84 -12.52
N ASP A 184 -11.75 2.81 -13.83
CA ASP A 184 -12.80 2.39 -14.76
C ASP A 184 -13.04 0.89 -14.73
N LYS A 185 -14.32 0.52 -14.82
CA LYS A 185 -14.72 -0.84 -15.14
C LYS A 185 -14.37 -1.09 -16.61
N ILE A 186 -13.36 -1.91 -16.86
CA ILE A 186 -13.06 -2.35 -18.22
C ILE A 186 -14.25 -3.20 -18.70
N PRO A 187 -14.73 -3.02 -19.95
CA PRO A 187 -15.75 -3.89 -20.54
C PRO A 187 -15.30 -5.36 -20.56
#